data_AF-A0A0Q7AIE2-F1
#
_entry.id   AF-A0A0Q7AIE2-F1
#
_cell.length_a   1.000
_cell.length_b   1.000
_cell.length_c   1.000
_cell.angle_alpha   90.00
_cell.angle_beta   90.00
_cell.angle_gamma   90.00
#
_symmetry.space_group_name_H-M   'P 1'
#
loop_
_entity.id
_entity.type
_entity.pdbx_description
1 polymer ?
#
loop_
_entity_poly.entity_id
_entity_poly.type
_entity_poly.pdbx_seq_one_letter_code
_entity_poly.pdbx_strand_id
1 'polypeptide(L)'
;MSVHRFKSLVASAAVACATLVAASGSAQAAVYTGSWDPAFGAPVPNLGWSATATFQVDDSCLAQPTGNYTATGACSGFQVTAFDVTFYDLADQAGTETTFSILSSIPATFVTGLQIVDNQLTGLLSNYTTGFIPPAGASFAAAGSGAYAFYMYFDFDSVDPLAANGVRAYMGLTPNDPAYSNTCFNRNELCVISETYALGELTPAIPEPGTYALMLAGLGVLGFVARRRRAA
;
A
#
# COMPACT_ATOMS: atom_id res chain seq x y z
N MET A 1 -9.03 -54.79 23.54
CA MET A 1 -8.00 -53.77 23.22
C MET A 1 -7.53 -53.13 24.51
N SER A 2 -6.24 -53.19 24.83
CA SER A 2 -5.69 -52.60 26.06
C SER A 2 -5.72 -51.07 25.98
N VAL A 3 -6.15 -50.42 27.07
CA VAL A 3 -6.25 -48.95 27.25
C VAL A 3 -4.93 -48.23 26.89
N HIS A 4 -3.78 -48.91 26.99
CA HIS A 4 -2.49 -48.37 26.59
C HIS A 4 -2.31 -48.19 25.08
N ARG A 5 -2.87 -49.08 24.25
CA ARG A 5 -2.76 -48.98 22.79
C ARG A 5 -3.63 -47.84 22.22
N PHE A 6 -4.77 -47.58 22.85
CA PHE A 6 -5.66 -46.49 22.45
C PHE A 6 -5.05 -45.10 22.77
N LYS A 7 -4.40 -44.97 23.94
CA LYS A 7 -3.68 -43.73 24.32
C LYS A 7 -2.50 -43.42 23.40
N SER A 8 -1.79 -44.45 22.93
CA SER A 8 -0.66 -44.27 22.00
C SER A 8 -1.12 -43.82 20.62
N LEU A 9 -2.22 -44.38 20.09
CA LEU A 9 -2.74 -44.00 18.77
C LEU A 9 -3.27 -42.55 18.73
N VAL A 10 -3.95 -42.11 19.80
CA VAL A 10 -4.47 -40.74 19.90
C VAL A 10 -3.33 -39.72 20.00
N ALA A 11 -2.25 -40.05 20.73
CA ALA A 11 -1.08 -39.18 20.82
C ALA A 11 -0.34 -39.04 19.47
N SER A 12 -0.20 -40.14 18.71
CA SER A 12 0.42 -40.12 17.38
C SER A 12 -0.39 -39.32 16.36
N ALA A 13 -1.72 -39.44 16.39
CA ALA A 13 -2.61 -38.68 15.51
C ALA A 13 -2.56 -37.17 15.80
N ALA A 14 -2.48 -36.76 17.07
CA ALA A 14 -2.38 -35.36 17.45
C ALA A 14 -1.06 -34.71 16.99
N VAL A 15 0.05 -35.44 17.04
CA VAL A 15 1.37 -34.97 16.54
C VAL A 15 1.40 -34.89 15.02
N ALA A 16 0.75 -35.83 14.32
CA ALA A 16 0.64 -35.81 12.86
C ALA A 16 -0.21 -34.63 12.35
N CYS A 17 -1.33 -34.31 13.02
CA CYS A 17 -2.13 -33.13 12.65
C CYS A 17 -1.39 -31.82 12.93
N ALA A 18 -0.65 -31.73 14.04
CA ALA A 18 0.11 -30.52 14.37
C ALA A 18 1.27 -30.24 13.37
N THR A 19 1.88 -31.30 12.81
CA THR A 19 2.94 -31.16 11.81
C THR A 19 2.41 -30.80 10.42
N LEU A 20 1.22 -31.27 10.05
CA LEU A 20 0.56 -30.89 8.80
C LEU A 20 0.10 -29.43 8.79
N VAL A 21 -0.38 -28.91 9.92
CA VAL A 21 -0.75 -27.48 10.06
C VAL A 21 0.48 -26.56 10.08
N ALA A 22 1.64 -27.06 10.51
CA ALA A 22 2.89 -26.31 10.47
C ALA A 22 3.56 -26.27 9.08
N ALA A 23 3.22 -27.22 8.19
CA ALA A 23 3.80 -27.33 6.85
C ALA A 23 2.99 -26.62 5.76
N SER A 24 1.75 -26.21 6.04
CA SER A 24 1.05 -25.23 5.20
C SER A 24 1.68 -23.87 5.45
N GLY A 25 2.80 -23.59 4.78
CA GLY A 25 3.37 -22.25 4.73
C GLY A 25 2.25 -21.30 4.30
N SER A 26 1.85 -20.41 5.20
CA SER A 26 1.06 -19.26 4.83
C SER A 26 1.75 -18.62 3.63
N ALA A 27 1.06 -18.47 2.50
CA ALA A 27 1.50 -17.50 1.51
C ALA A 27 1.44 -16.15 2.22
N GLN A 28 2.58 -15.69 2.75
CA GLN A 28 2.63 -14.44 3.49
C GLN A 28 2.79 -13.35 2.45
N ALA A 29 1.70 -12.75 2.01
CA ALA A 29 1.81 -11.47 1.33
C ALA A 29 2.27 -10.45 2.37
N ALA A 30 3.40 -9.80 2.14
CA ALA A 30 3.79 -8.65 2.92
C ALA A 30 2.87 -7.49 2.56
N VAL A 31 2.28 -6.86 3.57
CA VAL A 31 1.53 -5.63 3.38
C VAL A 31 2.52 -4.48 3.48
N TYR A 32 2.47 -3.50 2.59
CA TYR A 32 3.24 -2.25 2.69
C TYR A 32 2.28 -1.08 2.81
N THR A 33 2.66 -0.10 3.61
CA THR A 33 1.93 1.17 3.70
C THR A 33 2.79 2.31 3.24
N GLY A 34 2.23 3.19 2.43
CA GLY A 34 2.81 4.48 2.07
C GLY A 34 1.95 5.62 2.59
N SER A 35 2.61 6.71 3.00
CA SER A 35 1.96 7.94 3.44
C SER A 35 2.69 9.14 2.83
N TRP A 36 1.91 10.10 2.34
CA TRP A 36 2.38 11.31 1.69
C TRP A 36 1.56 12.47 2.24
N ASP A 37 2.20 13.57 2.63
CA ASP A 37 1.50 14.73 3.20
C ASP A 37 2.20 16.07 2.90
N PRO A 38 2.29 16.51 1.64
CA PRO A 38 2.92 17.78 1.33
C PRO A 38 1.90 18.90 1.08
N ALA A 39 2.38 20.15 1.18
CA ALA A 39 1.71 21.29 0.57
C ALA A 39 1.68 21.12 -0.96
N PHE A 40 0.56 21.50 -1.58
CA PHE A 40 0.40 21.45 -3.04
C PHE A 40 1.36 22.41 -3.76
N GLY A 41 1.62 23.59 -3.18
CA GLY A 41 2.65 24.54 -3.67
C GLY A 41 2.07 25.79 -4.32
N ALA A 42 2.96 26.62 -4.89
CA ALA A 42 2.65 27.99 -5.32
C ALA A 42 1.42 28.16 -6.22
N PRO A 43 1.06 27.21 -7.10
CA PRO A 43 -0.12 27.36 -7.93
C PRO A 43 -1.45 27.36 -7.15
N VAL A 44 -1.51 26.67 -6.00
CA VAL A 44 -2.64 26.67 -5.06
C VAL A 44 -2.07 26.69 -3.63
N PRO A 45 -1.59 27.85 -3.17
CA PRO A 45 -0.66 27.94 -2.04
C PRO A 45 -1.28 27.61 -0.67
N ASN A 46 -2.62 27.58 -0.58
CA ASN A 46 -3.33 27.20 0.64
C ASN A 46 -3.89 25.77 0.59
N LEU A 47 -3.62 25.01 -0.46
CA LEU A 47 -4.07 23.62 -0.56
C LEU A 47 -2.97 22.68 -0.07
N GLY A 48 -3.30 21.84 0.90
CA GLY A 48 -2.55 20.66 1.27
C GLY A 48 -3.24 19.40 0.74
N TRP A 49 -2.46 18.35 0.56
CA TRP A 49 -3.01 17.02 0.31
C TRP A 49 -2.24 16.00 1.12
N SER A 50 -2.96 15.00 1.63
CA SER A 50 -2.37 13.80 2.17
C SER A 50 -2.91 12.59 1.43
N ALA A 51 -2.10 11.56 1.30
CA ALA A 51 -2.52 10.30 0.75
C ALA A 51 -1.94 9.16 1.56
N THR A 52 -2.72 8.11 1.72
CA THR A 52 -2.27 6.85 2.29
C THR A 52 -2.63 5.72 1.34
N ALA A 53 -1.74 4.75 1.22
CA ALA A 53 -1.99 3.58 0.39
C ALA A 53 -1.48 2.32 1.05
N THR A 54 -2.20 1.24 0.83
CA THR A 54 -1.83 -0.11 1.29
C THR A 54 -1.63 -1.00 0.08
N PHE A 55 -0.51 -1.71 0.09
CA PHE A 55 -0.10 -2.60 -0.98
C PHE A 55 0.07 -4.01 -0.43
N GLN A 56 -0.37 -5.01 -1.16
CA GLN A 56 0.01 -6.40 -0.92
C GLN A 56 1.09 -6.78 -1.91
N VAL A 57 2.20 -7.31 -1.39
CA VAL A 57 3.35 -7.76 -2.16
C VAL A 57 3.63 -9.21 -1.81
N ASP A 58 3.53 -10.07 -2.80
CA ASP A 58 3.80 -11.49 -2.62
C ASP A 58 5.28 -11.75 -2.31
N ASP A 59 5.55 -12.78 -1.50
CA ASP A 59 6.90 -13.28 -1.22
C ASP A 59 7.71 -13.57 -2.49
N SER A 60 7.06 -14.01 -3.56
CA SER A 60 7.70 -14.27 -4.86
C SER A 60 8.27 -13.01 -5.52
N CYS A 61 7.64 -11.86 -5.29
CA CYS A 61 8.12 -10.55 -5.72
C CYS A 61 9.26 -10.07 -4.81
N LEU A 62 9.14 -10.24 -3.48
CA LEU A 62 10.19 -9.86 -2.53
C LEU A 62 11.43 -10.76 -2.61
N ALA A 63 11.29 -12.00 -3.08
CA ALA A 63 12.40 -12.92 -3.30
C ALA A 63 13.24 -12.56 -4.54
N GLN A 64 12.80 -11.59 -5.35
CA GLN A 64 13.57 -11.16 -6.50
C GLN A 64 14.89 -10.47 -6.07
N PRO A 65 15.96 -10.57 -6.88
CA PRO A 65 17.17 -9.78 -6.67
C PRO A 65 16.88 -8.28 -6.66
N THR A 66 17.81 -7.47 -6.16
CA THR A 66 17.69 -6.01 -6.25
C THR A 66 17.51 -5.57 -7.71
N GLY A 67 16.47 -4.80 -8.00
CA GLY A 67 16.13 -4.36 -9.35
C GLY A 67 14.70 -3.85 -9.50
N ASN A 68 14.34 -3.52 -10.75
CA ASN A 68 13.02 -3.01 -11.12
C ASN A 68 12.21 -4.12 -11.82
N TYR A 69 10.97 -4.30 -11.41
CA TYR A 69 10.09 -5.38 -11.87
C TYR A 69 8.73 -4.84 -12.28
N THR A 70 8.09 -5.49 -13.24
CA THR A 70 6.73 -5.12 -13.67
C THR A 70 5.68 -5.78 -12.78
N ALA A 71 4.61 -5.05 -12.47
CA ALA A 71 3.47 -5.54 -11.69
C ALA A 71 2.69 -6.69 -12.38
N THR A 72 2.93 -6.93 -13.67
CA THR A 72 2.35 -8.06 -14.44
C THR A 72 3.35 -9.20 -14.68
N GLY A 73 4.60 -9.04 -14.23
CA GLY A 73 5.69 -9.99 -14.48
C GLY A 73 6.05 -10.75 -13.21
N ALA A 74 7.31 -10.61 -12.76
CA ALA A 74 7.82 -11.25 -11.54
C ALA A 74 7.03 -10.88 -10.26
N CYS A 75 6.28 -9.79 -10.31
CA CYS A 75 5.43 -9.29 -9.23
C CYS A 75 3.93 -9.35 -9.57
N SER A 76 3.49 -10.34 -10.35
CA SER A 76 2.09 -10.46 -10.81
C SER A 76 1.02 -10.57 -9.72
N GLY A 77 1.41 -10.90 -8.48
CA GLY A 77 0.49 -10.94 -7.34
C GLY A 77 0.38 -9.63 -6.56
N PHE A 78 1.10 -8.58 -6.97
CA PHE A 78 0.99 -7.26 -6.37
C PHE A 78 -0.43 -6.71 -6.46
N GLN A 79 -0.93 -6.13 -5.37
CA GLN A 79 -2.24 -5.51 -5.33
C GLN A 79 -2.22 -4.20 -4.54
N VAL A 80 -2.97 -3.20 -5.01
CA VAL A 80 -3.34 -2.03 -4.21
C VAL A 80 -4.63 -2.38 -3.49
N THR A 81 -4.62 -2.40 -2.15
CA THR A 81 -5.77 -2.85 -1.33
C THR A 81 -6.47 -1.72 -0.61
N ALA A 82 -5.81 -0.59 -0.43
CA ALA A 82 -6.41 0.66 0.03
C ALA A 82 -5.67 1.83 -0.60
N PHE A 83 -6.41 2.90 -0.87
CA PHE A 83 -5.83 4.15 -1.30
C PHE A 83 -6.81 5.27 -0.98
N ASP A 84 -6.37 6.19 -0.14
CA ASP A 84 -7.14 7.31 0.35
C ASP A 84 -6.38 8.60 0.07
N VAL A 85 -7.10 9.63 -0.35
CA VAL A 85 -6.55 10.98 -0.55
C VAL A 85 -7.43 11.97 0.20
N THR A 86 -6.80 12.80 1.01
CA THR A 86 -7.45 13.89 1.74
C THR A 86 -6.90 15.22 1.23
N PHE A 87 -7.79 16.15 0.94
CA PHE A 87 -7.43 17.54 0.68
C PHE A 87 -7.83 18.40 1.86
N TYR A 88 -6.98 19.36 2.22
CA TYR A 88 -7.17 20.22 3.38
C TYR A 88 -6.65 21.63 3.11
N ASP A 89 -7.15 22.61 3.86
CA ASP A 89 -6.66 23.99 3.80
C ASP A 89 -5.45 24.14 4.74
N LEU A 90 -4.32 24.63 4.22
CA LEU A 90 -3.12 24.84 5.01
C LEU A 90 -3.31 25.88 6.12
N ALA A 91 -4.23 26.83 5.93
CA ALA A 91 -4.56 27.86 6.90
C ALA A 91 -5.60 27.40 7.95
N ASP A 92 -6.33 26.32 7.68
CA ASP A 92 -7.37 25.76 8.56
C ASP A 92 -7.37 24.22 8.58
N GLN A 93 -6.33 23.67 9.20
CA GLN A 93 -6.11 22.23 9.38
C GLN A 93 -7.21 21.53 10.21
N ALA A 94 -8.13 22.28 10.83
CA ALA A 94 -9.15 21.72 11.72
C ALA A 94 -10.58 21.84 11.16
N GLY A 95 -10.80 22.62 10.09
CA GLY A 95 -12.14 23.06 9.70
C GLY A 95 -12.70 22.48 8.41
N THR A 96 -11.88 22.05 7.44
CA THR A 96 -12.41 21.63 6.11
C THR A 96 -11.51 20.60 5.41
N GLU A 97 -11.46 19.38 5.94
CA GLU A 97 -10.87 18.24 5.26
C GLU A 97 -11.91 17.54 4.38
N THR A 98 -11.50 17.11 3.18
CA THR A 98 -12.32 16.24 2.33
C THR A 98 -11.50 15.01 1.93
N THR A 99 -11.90 13.85 2.45
CA THR A 99 -11.26 12.56 2.17
C THR A 99 -12.04 11.79 1.11
N PHE A 100 -11.30 11.18 0.18
CA PHE A 100 -11.80 10.27 -0.83
C PHE A 100 -11.10 8.93 -0.75
N SER A 101 -11.88 7.87 -0.57
CA SER A 101 -11.42 6.50 -0.77
C SER A 101 -11.55 6.12 -2.24
N ILE A 102 -10.43 5.92 -2.91
CA ILE A 102 -10.39 5.80 -4.37
C ILE A 102 -10.20 4.36 -4.86
N LEU A 103 -10.22 3.38 -3.96
CA LEU A 103 -9.97 1.96 -4.29
C LEU A 103 -10.85 1.42 -5.42
N SER A 104 -12.13 1.81 -5.50
CA SER A 104 -13.05 1.38 -6.55
C SER A 104 -12.74 2.00 -7.93
N SER A 105 -11.93 3.05 -7.96
CA SER A 105 -11.54 3.78 -9.17
C SER A 105 -10.10 3.51 -9.62
N ILE A 106 -9.33 2.76 -8.84
CA ILE A 106 -7.96 2.35 -9.22
C ILE A 106 -8.06 1.08 -10.08
N PRO A 107 -7.74 1.13 -11.38
CA PRO A 107 -7.62 -0.08 -12.16
C PRO A 107 -6.42 -0.89 -11.69
N ALA A 108 -6.50 -2.22 -11.86
CA ALA A 108 -5.43 -3.15 -11.50
C ALA A 108 -4.07 -2.85 -12.17
N THR A 109 -4.05 -2.00 -13.20
CA THR A 109 -2.87 -1.59 -13.95
C THR A 109 -2.26 -0.27 -13.47
N PHE A 110 -2.79 0.35 -12.41
CA PHE A 110 -2.32 1.65 -11.93
C PHE A 110 -0.82 1.63 -11.62
N VAL A 111 -0.39 0.71 -10.77
CA VAL A 111 1.04 0.44 -10.55
C VAL A 111 1.51 -0.49 -11.67
N THR A 112 2.51 -0.04 -12.41
CA THR A 112 3.10 -0.78 -13.54
C THR A 112 4.47 -1.36 -13.19
N GLY A 113 5.19 -0.72 -12.27
CA GLY A 113 6.51 -1.15 -11.84
C GLY A 113 6.68 -1.10 -10.33
N LEU A 114 7.61 -1.92 -9.84
CA LEU A 114 8.04 -2.01 -8.45
C LEU A 114 9.57 -2.03 -8.42
N GLN A 115 10.16 -1.37 -7.43
CA GLN A 115 11.58 -1.46 -7.14
C GLN A 115 11.80 -2.29 -5.89
N ILE A 116 12.58 -3.37 -6.03
CA ILE A 116 13.00 -4.24 -4.93
C ILE A 116 14.46 -3.95 -4.61
N VAL A 117 14.77 -3.70 -3.34
CA VAL A 117 16.13 -3.54 -2.83
C VAL A 117 16.23 -4.35 -1.54
N ASP A 118 17.23 -5.22 -1.44
CA ASP A 118 17.46 -6.06 -0.25
C ASP A 118 16.19 -6.79 0.25
N ASN A 119 15.45 -7.40 -0.69
CA ASN A 119 14.19 -8.11 -0.45
C ASN A 119 13.04 -7.26 0.09
N GLN A 120 13.11 -5.93 -0.07
CA GLN A 120 12.07 -5.00 0.34
C GLN A 120 11.55 -4.20 -0.85
N LEU A 121 10.25 -3.88 -0.83
CA LEU A 121 9.67 -2.90 -1.74
C LEU A 121 10.12 -1.50 -1.32
N THR A 122 10.84 -0.82 -2.22
CA THR A 122 11.41 0.52 -1.95
C THR A 122 10.90 1.61 -2.88
N GLY A 123 10.28 1.23 -4.00
CA GLY A 123 9.70 2.18 -4.94
C GLY A 123 8.52 1.59 -5.71
N LEU A 124 7.62 2.48 -6.13
CA LEU A 124 6.52 2.19 -7.05
C LEU A 124 6.62 3.04 -8.32
N LEU A 125 6.15 2.51 -9.44
CA LEU A 125 6.02 3.24 -10.70
C LEU A 125 4.58 3.06 -11.18
N SER A 126 3.86 4.14 -11.41
CA SER A 126 2.50 4.09 -11.96
C SER A 126 2.42 4.51 -13.42
N ASN A 127 1.33 4.14 -14.07
CA ASN A 127 0.95 4.76 -15.34
C ASN A 127 0.19 6.07 -15.10
N TYR A 128 0.20 6.93 -16.12
CA TYR A 128 -0.32 8.28 -16.06
C TYR A 128 -1.85 8.37 -16.18
N THR A 129 -2.53 7.24 -16.42
CA THR A 129 -3.88 7.23 -17.00
C THR A 129 -5.03 7.24 -16.00
N THR A 130 -4.75 7.21 -14.70
CA THR A 130 -5.79 7.05 -13.67
C THR A 130 -5.92 8.32 -12.84
N GLY A 131 -6.86 9.17 -13.24
CA GLY A 131 -7.32 10.28 -12.43
C GLY A 131 -8.53 9.87 -11.62
N PHE A 132 -8.59 10.36 -10.39
CA PHE A 132 -9.82 10.39 -9.64
C PHE A 132 -10.55 11.71 -9.93
N ILE A 133 -11.81 11.60 -10.35
CA ILE A 133 -12.71 12.74 -10.43
C ILE A 133 -13.53 12.72 -9.13
N PRO A 134 -13.40 13.73 -8.26
CA PRO A 134 -14.27 13.91 -7.11
C PRO A 134 -15.74 13.84 -7.52
N PRO A 135 -16.63 13.33 -6.66
CA PRO A 135 -18.07 13.35 -6.92
C PRO A 135 -18.52 14.76 -7.33
N ALA A 136 -19.44 14.83 -8.29
CA ALA A 136 -19.95 16.10 -8.79
C ALA A 136 -20.46 16.98 -7.62
N GLY A 137 -19.91 18.19 -7.49
CA GLY A 137 -20.23 19.12 -6.40
C GLY A 137 -19.24 19.14 -5.23
N ALA A 138 -18.21 18.28 -5.23
CA ALA A 138 -17.09 18.44 -4.30
C ALA A 138 -16.34 19.75 -4.64
N SER A 139 -16.48 20.75 -3.77
CA SER A 139 -15.74 22.02 -3.84
C SER A 139 -14.64 22.02 -2.79
N PHE A 140 -13.40 22.22 -3.21
CA PHE A 140 -12.29 22.47 -2.30
C PHE A 140 -12.21 23.96 -2.05
N ALA A 141 -12.62 24.41 -0.87
CA ALA A 141 -12.60 25.84 -0.53
C ALA A 141 -11.22 26.48 -0.78
N ALA A 142 -10.14 25.73 -0.47
CA ALA A 142 -8.75 26.15 -0.69
C ALA A 142 -8.32 26.22 -2.16
N ALA A 143 -8.97 25.46 -3.07
CA ALA A 143 -8.68 25.50 -4.51
C ALA A 143 -9.58 26.50 -5.27
N GLY A 144 -10.66 26.99 -4.64
CA GLY A 144 -11.68 27.84 -5.25
C GLY A 144 -12.85 27.05 -5.85
N SER A 145 -13.79 27.74 -6.51
CA SER A 145 -14.94 27.10 -7.16
C SER A 145 -14.55 26.43 -8.48
N GLY A 146 -14.91 25.15 -8.67
CA GLY A 146 -14.62 24.41 -9.89
C GLY A 146 -14.78 22.90 -9.72
N ALA A 147 -14.81 22.16 -10.83
CA ALA A 147 -14.57 20.72 -10.81
C ALA A 147 -13.08 20.49 -11.09
N TYR A 148 -12.44 19.69 -10.24
CA TYR A 148 -11.01 19.39 -10.30
C TYR A 148 -10.85 17.91 -10.55
N ALA A 149 -9.88 17.51 -11.37
CA ALA A 149 -9.46 16.12 -11.45
C ALA A 149 -8.11 15.98 -10.76
N PHE A 150 -7.92 14.97 -9.93
CA PHE A 150 -6.66 14.72 -9.23
C PHE A 150 -6.04 13.43 -9.72
N TYR A 151 -4.75 13.48 -10.00
CA TYR A 151 -3.96 12.33 -10.45
C TYR A 151 -2.78 12.17 -9.51
N MET A 152 -2.46 10.93 -9.16
CA MET A 152 -1.26 10.61 -8.41
C MET A 152 -0.32 9.79 -9.26
N TYR A 153 0.97 10.11 -9.15
CA TYR A 153 2.03 9.48 -9.91
C TYR A 153 3.14 9.02 -8.98
N PHE A 154 3.45 7.73 -9.09
CA PHE A 154 4.61 7.10 -8.46
C PHE A 154 5.75 7.05 -9.46
N ASP A 155 6.93 7.49 -9.06
CA ASP A 155 8.13 7.44 -9.89
C ASP A 155 9.36 7.04 -9.05
N PHE A 156 9.91 5.86 -9.30
CA PHE A 156 11.22 5.47 -8.76
C PHE A 156 12.36 5.60 -9.78
N ASP A 157 12.06 5.89 -11.04
CA ASP A 157 13.04 5.90 -12.14
C ASP A 157 13.33 7.32 -12.64
N SER A 158 12.92 8.32 -11.86
CA SER A 158 13.13 9.72 -12.18
C SER A 158 14.62 10.06 -12.17
N VAL A 159 15.10 10.63 -13.28
CA VAL A 159 16.40 11.33 -13.36
C VAL A 159 16.47 12.57 -12.44
N ASP A 160 15.36 12.97 -11.82
CA ASP A 160 15.31 14.01 -10.81
C ASP A 160 15.67 13.41 -9.43
N PRO A 161 16.79 13.78 -8.81
CA PRO A 161 17.22 13.24 -7.52
C PRO A 161 16.27 13.59 -6.35
N LEU A 162 15.36 14.56 -6.53
CA LEU A 162 14.30 14.86 -5.55
C LEU A 162 13.06 13.96 -5.73
N ALA A 163 12.98 13.27 -6.85
CA ALA A 163 11.86 12.43 -7.24
C ALA A 163 12.13 10.93 -7.07
N ALA A 164 13.38 10.52 -6.82
CA ALA A 164 13.72 9.12 -6.59
C ALA A 164 12.95 8.59 -5.37
N ASN A 165 11.99 7.68 -5.62
CA ASN A 165 11.05 7.13 -4.64
C ASN A 165 10.02 8.14 -4.11
N GLY A 166 9.73 9.19 -4.87
CA GLY A 166 8.76 10.22 -4.54
C GLY A 166 7.40 10.00 -5.19
N VAL A 167 6.39 10.68 -4.63
CA VAL A 167 5.04 10.77 -5.20
C VAL A 167 4.72 12.20 -5.57
N ARG A 168 4.13 12.37 -6.76
CA ARG A 168 3.60 13.65 -7.23
C ARG A 168 2.08 13.59 -7.36
N ALA A 169 1.42 14.63 -6.88
CA ALA A 169 0.04 14.93 -7.22
C ALA A 169 -0.02 15.90 -8.40
N TYR A 170 -0.95 15.66 -9.31
CA TYR A 170 -1.33 16.55 -10.40
C TYR A 170 -2.80 16.92 -10.24
N MET A 171 -3.13 18.18 -10.51
CA MET A 171 -4.50 18.68 -10.53
C MET A 171 -4.82 19.23 -11.92
N GLY A 172 -5.82 18.66 -12.57
CA GLY A 172 -6.42 19.21 -13.78
C GLY A 172 -7.51 20.22 -13.41
N LEU A 173 -7.40 21.45 -13.92
CA LEU A 173 -8.39 22.51 -13.75
C LEU A 173 -9.38 22.50 -14.93
N THR A 174 -10.21 21.47 -15.05
CA THR A 174 -11.27 21.48 -16.07
C THR A 174 -12.60 20.93 -15.55
N PRO A 175 -13.72 21.63 -15.80
CA PRO A 175 -15.04 21.15 -15.41
C PRO A 175 -15.45 19.95 -16.28
N ASN A 176 -15.59 18.78 -15.65
CA ASN A 176 -16.48 17.69 -16.09
C ASN A 176 -16.14 16.87 -17.36
N ASP A 177 -14.90 16.85 -17.87
CA ASP A 177 -14.56 15.96 -19.01
C ASP A 177 -13.62 14.80 -18.61
N PRO A 178 -14.12 13.55 -18.48
CA PRO A 178 -13.30 12.38 -18.23
C PRO A 178 -12.35 12.01 -19.39
N ALA A 179 -12.51 12.60 -20.58
CA ALA A 179 -11.62 12.38 -21.73
C ALA A 179 -10.27 13.11 -21.62
N TYR A 180 -10.11 14.01 -20.64
CA TYR A 180 -8.91 14.85 -20.47
C TYR A 180 -7.81 14.21 -19.60
N SER A 181 -7.98 12.95 -19.17
CA SER A 181 -6.97 12.25 -18.36
C SER A 181 -5.58 12.15 -18.99
N ASN A 182 -5.48 12.28 -20.32
CA ASN A 182 -4.22 12.25 -21.05
C ASN A 182 -3.64 13.64 -21.42
N THR A 183 -4.37 14.75 -21.20
CA THR A 183 -3.90 16.07 -21.68
C THR A 183 -3.09 16.85 -20.65
N CYS A 184 -3.23 16.55 -19.35
CA CYS A 184 -2.35 17.13 -18.31
C CYS A 184 -0.87 16.87 -18.54
N PHE A 185 -0.54 15.80 -19.27
CA PHE A 185 0.85 15.45 -19.59
C PHE A 185 1.33 16.00 -20.93
N ASN A 186 0.44 16.31 -21.87
CA ASN A 186 0.78 16.77 -23.21
C ASN A 186 0.97 18.30 -23.32
N ARG A 187 1.47 18.94 -22.24
CA ARG A 187 1.98 20.33 -22.14
C ARG A 187 1.12 21.48 -22.73
N ASN A 188 -0.12 21.23 -23.14
CA ASN A 188 -0.93 22.23 -23.86
C ASN A 188 -2.22 22.65 -23.13
N GLU A 189 -2.48 22.18 -21.90
CA GLU A 189 -3.70 22.51 -21.15
C GLU A 189 -3.47 22.71 -19.63
N LEU A 190 -4.47 23.34 -18.99
CA LEU A 190 -4.52 23.92 -17.64
C LEU A 190 -4.35 22.89 -16.50
N CYS A 191 -3.19 22.28 -16.41
CA CYS A 191 -2.85 21.39 -15.30
C CYS A 191 -1.78 21.99 -14.42
N VAL A 192 -1.94 21.72 -13.14
CA VAL A 192 -1.11 22.24 -12.09
C VAL A 192 -0.45 21.06 -11.39
N ILE A 193 0.86 21.14 -11.24
CA ILE A 193 1.67 20.08 -10.64
C ILE A 193 2.01 20.50 -9.22
N SER A 194 1.92 19.57 -8.27
CA SER A 194 2.44 19.79 -6.92
C SER A 194 3.93 20.12 -7.00
N GLU A 195 4.35 21.27 -6.44
CA GLU A 195 5.77 21.67 -6.44
C GLU A 195 6.59 20.79 -5.50
N THR A 196 5.92 20.19 -4.51
CA THR A 196 6.54 19.36 -3.50
C THR A 196 6.38 17.89 -3.86
N TYR A 197 7.49 17.17 -3.88
CA TYR A 197 7.50 15.72 -3.81
C TYR A 197 7.21 15.29 -2.39
N ALA A 198 6.26 14.39 -2.22
CA ALA A 198 6.20 13.65 -0.97
C ALA A 198 7.10 12.44 -1.09
N LEU A 199 8.17 12.41 -0.30
CA LEU A 199 8.92 11.19 -0.05
C LEU A 199 8.06 10.33 0.89
N GLY A 200 7.45 9.29 0.35
CA GLY A 200 6.74 8.32 1.16
C GLY A 200 7.69 7.25 1.63
N GLU A 201 7.60 6.90 2.90
CA GLU A 201 8.25 5.70 3.38
C GLU A 201 7.33 4.50 3.07
N LEU A 202 7.80 3.58 2.24
CA LEU A 202 7.16 2.28 2.08
C LEU A 202 7.61 1.39 3.22
N THR A 203 6.77 1.32 4.26
CA THR A 203 7.07 0.50 5.43
C THR A 203 6.39 -0.85 5.29
N PRO A 204 7.11 -1.97 5.49
CA PRO A 204 6.45 -3.26 5.61
C PRO A 204 5.57 -3.24 6.86
N ALA A 205 4.36 -3.75 6.74
CA ALA A 205 3.41 -3.86 7.83
C ALA A 205 4.04 -4.69 8.93
N ILE A 206 4.03 -4.11 10.12
CA ILE A 206 4.49 -4.76 11.34
C ILE A 206 3.69 -6.07 11.47
N PRO A 207 4.34 -7.24 11.66
CA PRO A 207 3.65 -8.51 11.78
C PRO A 207 2.48 -8.41 12.76
N GLU A 208 1.31 -8.87 12.33
CA GLU A 208 0.08 -8.70 13.10
C GLU A 208 0.21 -9.30 14.52
N PRO A 209 -0.52 -8.77 15.51
CA PRO A 209 -0.52 -9.28 16.89
C PRO A 209 -0.78 -10.79 16.98
N GLY A 210 -1.52 -11.35 16.01
CA GLY A 210 -1.80 -12.78 15.90
C GLY A 210 -0.55 -13.64 15.68
N THR A 211 0.44 -13.16 14.94
CA THR A 211 1.71 -13.88 14.72
C THR A 211 2.48 -14.03 16.01
N TYR A 212 2.52 -12.96 16.82
CA TYR A 212 3.09 -13.02 18.17
C TYR A 212 2.28 -13.91 19.10
N ALA A 213 0.94 -13.87 19.01
CA ALA A 213 0.07 -14.74 19.81
C ALA A 213 0.28 -16.23 19.46
N LEU A 214 0.44 -16.58 18.19
CA LEU A 214 0.75 -17.95 17.74
C LEU A 214 2.16 -18.37 18.16
N MET A 215 3.15 -17.49 18.07
CA MET A 215 4.50 -17.75 18.58
C MET A 215 4.47 -18.01 20.09
N LEU A 216 3.77 -17.17 20.86
CA LEU A 216 3.60 -17.32 22.30
C LEU A 216 2.81 -18.57 22.66
N ALA A 217 1.78 -18.91 21.90
CA ALA A 217 1.03 -20.16 22.07
C ALA A 217 1.94 -21.36 21.82
N GLY A 218 2.77 -21.33 20.76
CA GLY A 218 3.78 -22.35 20.47
C GLY A 218 4.77 -22.52 21.61
N LEU A 219 5.32 -21.42 22.14
CA LEU A 219 6.21 -21.42 23.29
C LEU A 219 5.51 -21.93 24.56
N GLY A 220 4.24 -21.59 24.76
CA GLY A 220 3.42 -22.08 25.87
C GLY A 220 3.24 -23.60 25.83
N VAL A 221 2.98 -24.16 24.65
CA VAL A 221 2.90 -25.62 24.45
C VAL A 221 4.25 -26.29 24.73
N LEU A 222 5.36 -25.74 24.22
CA LEU A 222 6.70 -26.26 24.48
C LEU A 222 7.05 -26.23 25.99
N GLY A 223 6.75 -25.12 26.66
CA GLY A 223 6.94 -24.98 28.11
C GLY A 223 6.11 -25.99 28.92
N PHE A 224 4.86 -26.23 28.53
CA PHE A 224 4.00 -27.22 29.16
C PHE A 224 4.54 -28.65 29.00
N VAL A 225 5.02 -29.01 27.80
CA VAL A 225 5.63 -30.33 27.54
C VAL A 225 6.91 -30.51 28.35
N ALA A 226 7.77 -29.49 28.40
CA ALA A 226 9.00 -29.51 29.20
C ALA A 226 8.71 -29.70 30.70
N ARG A 227 7.69 -29.04 31.23
CA ARG A 227 7.25 -29.21 32.63
C ARG A 227 6.80 -30.64 32.92
N ARG A 228 6.02 -31.25 32.02
CA ARG A 228 5.55 -32.63 32.21
C ARG A 228 6.67 -33.65 32.22
N ARG A 229 7.74 -33.44 31.43
CA ARG A 229 8.90 -34.33 31.39
C ARG A 229 9.75 -34.30 32.66
N ARG A 230 9.72 -33.20 33.43
CA ARG A 230 10.45 -33.10 34.71
C ARG A 230 9.67 -33.68 35.89
N ALA A 231 8.36 -33.84 35.76
CA ALA A 231 7.49 -34.34 36.83
C ALA A 231 7.24 -35.86 36.75
N ALA A 232 7.82 -36.54 35.77
CA ALA A 232 7.83 -37.98 35.59
C ALA A 232 9.28 -38.48 35.70
#